data_AF-A0A2N3BIJ5-F1
#
_entry.id   AF-A0A2N3BIJ5-F1
#
_cell.length_a   1.000
_cell.length_b   1.000
_cell.length_c   1.000
_cell.angle_alpha   90.00
_cell.angle_beta   90.00
_cell.angle_gamma   90.00
#
_symmetry.space_group_name_H-M   'P 1'
#
loop_
_entity.id
_entity.type
_entity.pdbx_description
1 polymer ?
#
loop_
_entity_poly.entity_id
_entity_poly.type
_entity_poly.pdbx_seq_one_letter_code
_entity_poly.pdbx_strand_id
1 'polypeptide(L)'
;MARINALRKSEIGGIAHAGEFEAAMYLHLHPERVNLKKAAKQVVHNSGSKFFNLDLAGGGSPAMLMRWWSEASPDGTMGDPTVADAETGRLFLEAAIEETTALIREIRALPLLARKDHHK
;
A
#
# COMPACT_ATOMS: atom_id res chain seq x y z
N MET A 1 7.85 6.00 2.67
CA MET A 1 7.27 5.54 1.38
C MET A 1 8.28 5.44 0.23
N ALA A 2 9.32 6.28 0.14
CA ALA A 2 10.34 6.18 -0.92
C ALA A 2 10.99 4.80 -1.05
N ARG A 3 11.26 4.11 0.08
CA ARG A 3 11.85 2.77 0.10
C ARG A 3 10.93 1.71 -0.54
N ILE A 4 9.63 1.75 -0.27
CA ILE A 4 8.64 0.84 -0.90
C ILE A 4 8.62 1.06 -2.42
N ASN A 5 8.60 2.32 -2.87
CA ASN A 5 8.65 2.63 -4.31
C ASN A 5 9.95 2.19 -4.99
N ALA A 6 11.08 2.15 -4.27
CA ALA A 6 12.35 1.68 -4.81
C ALA A 6 12.44 0.15 -4.88
N LEU A 7 11.69 -0.56 -4.04
CA LEU A 7 11.68 -2.02 -3.93
C LEU A 7 10.65 -2.69 -4.85
N ARG A 8 9.52 -2.02 -5.11
CA ARG A 8 8.45 -2.58 -5.94
C ARG A 8 8.91 -2.85 -7.37
N LYS A 9 8.36 -3.90 -7.96
CA LYS A 9 8.55 -4.30 -9.36
C LYS A 9 7.38 -3.89 -10.23
N SER A 10 6.20 -3.81 -9.64
CA SER A 10 4.99 -3.37 -10.32
C SER A 10 5.05 -1.87 -10.64
N GLU A 11 4.33 -1.50 -11.69
CA GLU A 11 4.17 -0.09 -12.08
C GLU A 11 3.35 0.70 -11.06
N ILE A 12 3.24 2.02 -11.27
CA ILE A 12 2.34 2.85 -10.46
C ILE A 12 0.91 2.32 -10.57
N GLY A 13 0.27 2.12 -9.42
CA GLY A 13 -1.03 1.46 -9.27
C GLY A 13 -0.95 -0.03 -9.00
N GLY A 14 0.21 -0.67 -9.18
CA GLY A 14 0.42 -2.10 -8.96
C GLY A 14 0.37 -2.53 -7.49
N ILE A 15 0.45 -1.58 -6.56
CA ILE A 15 0.41 -1.79 -5.11
C ILE A 15 -0.82 -1.16 -4.45
N ALA A 16 -1.90 -0.96 -5.20
CA ALA A 16 -3.11 -0.32 -4.68
C ALA A 16 -3.96 -1.25 -3.80
N HIS A 17 -4.45 -2.39 -4.32
CA HIS A 17 -5.13 -3.43 -3.54
C HIS A 17 -5.04 -4.81 -4.19
N ALA A 18 -4.88 -5.84 -3.37
CA ALA A 18 -4.48 -7.20 -3.73
C ALA A 18 -3.31 -7.22 -4.73
N GLY A 19 -2.46 -6.21 -4.66
CA GLY A 19 -1.34 -5.97 -5.56
C GLY A 19 -0.05 -6.63 -5.07
N GLU A 20 1.07 -6.22 -5.68
CA GLU A 20 2.39 -6.77 -5.35
C GLU A 20 2.69 -6.67 -3.85
N PHE A 21 2.41 -5.52 -3.22
CA PHE A 21 2.76 -5.27 -1.82
C PHE A 21 2.12 -6.28 -0.86
N GLU A 22 0.81 -6.46 -0.96
CA GLU A 22 0.05 -7.37 -0.09
C GLU A 22 0.38 -8.85 -0.41
N ALA A 23 0.42 -9.21 -1.70
CA ALA A 23 0.71 -10.58 -2.12
C ALA A 23 2.14 -11.00 -1.74
N ALA A 24 3.13 -10.13 -1.90
CA ALA A 24 4.52 -10.39 -1.56
C ALA A 24 4.69 -10.59 -0.04
N MET A 25 4.08 -9.71 0.78
CA MET A 25 4.10 -9.87 2.24
C MET A 25 3.44 -11.18 2.69
N TYR A 26 2.33 -11.57 2.08
CA TYR A 26 1.71 -12.87 2.35
C TYR A 26 2.58 -14.04 1.89
N LEU A 27 3.24 -13.96 0.74
CA LEU A 27 4.19 -14.99 0.31
C LEU A 27 5.37 -15.15 1.28
N HIS A 28 5.81 -14.05 1.90
CA HIS A 28 6.86 -14.09 2.91
C HIS A 28 6.39 -14.76 4.21
N LEU A 29 5.19 -14.42 4.70
CA LEU A 29 4.68 -14.88 5.99
C LEU A 29 4.02 -16.27 5.93
N HIS A 30 3.23 -16.51 4.89
CA HIS A 30 2.36 -17.67 4.71
C HIS A 30 2.27 -18.07 3.22
N PRO A 31 3.39 -18.54 2.61
CA PRO A 31 3.45 -18.85 1.18
C PRO A 31 2.38 -19.83 0.71
N GLU A 32 1.93 -20.74 1.58
CA GLU A 32 0.89 -21.73 1.29
C GLU A 32 -0.51 -21.12 1.05
N ARG A 33 -0.73 -19.87 1.46
CA ARG A 33 -2.01 -19.16 1.34
C ARG A 33 -2.13 -18.32 0.09
N VAL A 34 -1.07 -18.23 -0.72
CA VAL A 34 -1.05 -17.46 -1.96
C VAL A 34 -0.80 -18.39 -3.14
N ASN A 35 -1.74 -18.41 -4.08
CA ASN A 35 -1.57 -19.14 -5.34
C ASN A 35 -1.43 -18.15 -6.51
N LEU A 36 -0.18 -17.78 -6.83
CA LEU A 36 0.12 -16.85 -7.92
C LEU A 36 -0.35 -17.35 -9.30
N LYS A 37 -0.57 -18.66 -9.50
CA LYS A 37 -1.14 -19.16 -10.77
C LYS A 37 -2.57 -18.70 -11.02
N LYS A 38 -3.26 -18.23 -9.99
CA LYS A 38 -4.61 -17.64 -10.06
C LYS A 38 -4.60 -16.11 -10.07
N ALA A 39 -3.41 -15.49 -9.95
CA ALA A 39 -3.28 -14.06 -9.88
C ALA A 39 -3.50 -13.43 -11.27
N ALA A 40 -4.20 -12.30 -11.30
CA ALA A 40 -4.38 -11.49 -12.50
C ALA A 40 -3.98 -10.05 -12.19
N LYS A 41 -3.29 -9.42 -13.14
CA LYS A 41 -2.97 -7.99 -13.06
C LYS A 41 -4.21 -7.17 -13.41
N GLN A 42 -4.55 -6.22 -12.53
CA GLN A 42 -5.68 -5.29 -12.69
C GLN A 42 -5.29 -3.89 -12.18
N VAL A 43 -4.49 -3.15 -12.95
CA VAL A 43 -4.07 -1.80 -12.55
C VAL A 43 -5.12 -0.78 -12.99
N VAL A 44 -5.83 -0.20 -12.02
CA VAL A 44 -6.91 0.80 -12.26
C VAL A 44 -6.41 2.26 -12.25
N HIS A 45 -5.09 2.44 -12.19
CA HIS A 45 -4.45 3.75 -12.17
C HIS A 45 -4.57 4.46 -13.53
N ASN A 46 -4.87 5.76 -13.51
CA ASN A 46 -5.03 6.59 -14.70
C ASN A 46 -4.09 7.80 -14.65
N SER A 47 -2.99 7.76 -15.41
CA SER A 47 -1.99 8.84 -15.43
C SER A 47 -2.54 10.21 -15.89
N GLY A 48 -3.69 10.25 -16.57
CA GLY A 48 -4.39 11.49 -16.93
C GLY A 48 -5.29 12.05 -15.82
N SER A 49 -5.54 11.28 -14.77
CA SER A 49 -6.34 11.71 -13.61
C SER A 49 -5.48 12.51 -12.64
N LYS A 50 -5.89 13.75 -12.36
CA LYS A 50 -5.23 14.58 -11.35
C LYS A 50 -5.64 14.21 -9.91
N PHE A 51 -6.83 13.63 -9.75
CA PHE A 51 -7.51 13.54 -8.45
C PHE A 51 -8.01 12.15 -8.07
N PHE A 52 -8.00 11.17 -8.96
CA PHE A 52 -8.62 9.86 -8.73
C PHE A 52 -7.73 8.69 -9.16
N ASN A 53 -6.44 8.79 -8.84
CA ASN A 53 -5.46 7.73 -8.89
C ASN A 53 -5.31 6.98 -7.58
N LEU A 54 -5.12 5.67 -7.70
CA LEU A 54 -4.94 4.75 -6.60
C LEU A 54 -3.52 4.17 -6.67
N ASP A 55 -2.71 4.43 -5.64
CA ASP A 55 -1.40 3.82 -5.40
C ASP A 55 -1.05 4.06 -3.92
N LEU A 56 -0.44 3.06 -3.27
CA LEU A 56 -0.10 3.12 -1.85
C LEU A 56 1.08 4.07 -1.54
N ALA A 57 2.12 4.09 -2.37
CA ALA A 57 3.39 4.75 -2.06
C ALA A 57 3.79 5.85 -3.06
N GLY A 58 3.24 5.85 -4.27
CA GLY A 58 3.43 6.83 -5.34
C GLY A 58 2.63 8.12 -5.17
N GLY A 59 2.01 8.33 -4.01
CA GLY A 59 1.12 9.45 -3.73
C GLY A 59 -0.32 9.07 -4.05
N GLY A 60 -1.10 8.75 -3.01
CA GLY A 60 -2.54 8.65 -3.13
C GLY A 60 -3.11 9.97 -3.63
N SER A 61 -4.21 9.92 -4.37
CA SER A 61 -4.75 11.14 -4.93
C SER A 61 -5.31 12.09 -3.87
N PRO A 62 -5.34 13.41 -4.14
CA PRO A 62 -5.93 14.39 -3.23
C PRO A 62 -7.41 14.14 -2.92
N ALA A 63 -8.09 13.35 -3.75
CA ALA A 63 -9.46 12.94 -3.55
C ALA A 63 -9.60 11.41 -3.73
N MET A 64 -10.65 10.87 -3.14
CA MET A 64 -11.04 9.48 -3.31
C MET A 64 -12.47 9.44 -3.87
N LEU A 65 -12.67 8.65 -4.91
CA LEU A 65 -13.99 8.32 -5.42
C LEU A 65 -14.17 6.81 -5.36
N MET A 66 -15.00 6.36 -4.42
CA MET A 66 -15.31 4.94 -4.28
C MET A 66 -16.40 4.55 -5.27
N ARG A 67 -15.96 3.98 -6.40
CA ARG A 67 -16.85 3.30 -7.34
C ARG A 67 -17.23 1.92 -6.81
N TRP A 68 -18.26 1.33 -7.41
CA TRP A 68 -18.53 -0.09 -7.18
C TRP A 68 -17.32 -0.91 -7.64
N TRP A 69 -16.86 -1.82 -6.79
CA TRP A 69 -15.65 -2.60 -7.09
C TRP A 69 -15.81 -3.42 -8.37
N SER A 70 -17.00 -3.94 -8.62
CA SER A 70 -17.35 -4.67 -9.84
C SER A 70 -17.27 -3.83 -11.12
N GLU A 71 -17.29 -2.50 -11.04
CA GLU A 71 -17.06 -1.63 -12.20
C GLU A 71 -15.57 -1.50 -12.53
N ALA A 72 -14.68 -1.79 -11.57
CA ALA A 72 -13.25 -1.58 -11.68
C ALA A 72 -12.46 -2.89 -11.79
N SER A 73 -12.92 -3.95 -11.13
CA SER A 73 -12.23 -5.23 -11.06
C SER A 73 -13.22 -6.41 -11.01
N PRO A 74 -13.02 -7.44 -11.85
CA PRO A 74 -13.89 -8.62 -11.85
C PRO A 74 -13.66 -9.56 -10.66
N ASP A 75 -12.48 -9.54 -10.03
CA ASP A 75 -12.09 -10.43 -8.93
C ASP A 75 -11.75 -9.69 -7.63
N GLY A 76 -11.88 -8.36 -7.64
CA GLY A 76 -11.54 -7.48 -6.52
C GLY A 76 -10.09 -6.97 -6.53
N THR A 77 -9.22 -7.52 -7.38
CA THR A 77 -7.83 -7.06 -7.51
C THR A 77 -7.77 -5.66 -8.13
N MET A 78 -7.02 -4.75 -7.52
CA MET A 78 -6.70 -3.43 -8.07
C MET A 78 -5.19 -3.19 -7.94
N GLY A 79 -4.40 -4.00 -8.61
CA GLY A 79 -2.95 -3.99 -8.55
C GLY A 79 -2.32 -5.06 -9.42
N ASP A 80 -1.05 -5.36 -9.19
CA ASP A 80 -0.31 -6.38 -9.92
C ASP A 80 0.32 -7.41 -8.95
N PRO A 81 -0.44 -8.40 -8.48
CA PRO A 81 0.09 -9.48 -7.65
C PRO A 81 1.02 -10.44 -8.43
N THR A 82 1.03 -10.39 -9.77
CA THR A 82 1.71 -11.39 -10.60
C THR A 82 3.24 -11.34 -10.49
N VAL A 83 3.77 -10.20 -10.07
CA VAL A 83 5.22 -9.96 -9.89
C VAL A 83 5.69 -10.18 -8.45
N ALA A 84 4.79 -10.55 -7.54
CA ALA A 84 5.10 -10.72 -6.13
C ALA A 84 6.02 -11.91 -5.87
N ASP A 85 6.94 -11.75 -4.92
CA ASP A 85 7.71 -12.86 -4.36
C ASP A 85 7.97 -12.66 -2.85
N ALA A 86 8.45 -13.72 -2.20
CA ALA A 86 8.69 -13.72 -0.76
C ALA A 86 9.86 -12.82 -0.33
N GLU A 87 10.85 -12.58 -1.20
CA GLU A 87 12.03 -11.76 -0.85
C GLU A 87 11.68 -10.28 -0.84
N THR A 88 11.00 -9.80 -1.88
CA THR A 88 10.42 -8.45 -1.89
C THR A 88 9.43 -8.27 -0.74
N GLY A 89 8.66 -9.33 -0.41
CA GLY A 89 7.76 -9.35 0.74
C GLY A 89 8.45 -9.13 2.08
N ARG A 90 9.59 -9.79 2.31
CA ARG A 90 10.44 -9.58 3.50
C ARG A 90 10.91 -8.13 3.60
N LEU A 91 11.42 -7.58 2.49
CA LEU A 91 11.93 -6.22 2.42
C LEU A 91 10.84 -5.17 2.65
N PHE A 92 9.62 -5.40 2.14
CA PHE A 92 8.47 -4.56 2.43
C PHE A 92 8.08 -4.59 3.91
N LEU A 93 8.03 -5.78 4.50
CA LEU A 93 7.70 -5.94 5.92
C LEU A 93 8.73 -5.25 6.82
N GLU A 94 10.02 -5.44 6.55
CA GLU A 94 11.10 -4.78 7.28
C GLU A 94 11.00 -3.25 7.20
N ALA A 95 10.79 -2.72 5.99
CA ALA A 95 10.60 -1.28 5.81
C ALA A 95 9.38 -0.77 6.59
N ALA A 96 8.25 -1.50 6.58
CA ALA A 96 7.06 -1.11 7.32
C ALA A 96 7.27 -1.13 8.85
N ILE A 97 7.96 -2.16 9.37
CA ILE A 97 8.30 -2.28 10.79
C ILE A 97 9.20 -1.14 11.25
N GLU A 98 10.27 -0.85 10.49
CA GLU A 98 11.24 0.18 10.82
C GLU A 98 10.58 1.57 10.89
N GLU A 99 9.85 1.96 9.85
CA GLU A 99 9.18 3.26 9.77
C GLU A 99 8.08 3.42 10.84
N THR A 100 7.29 2.37 11.07
CA THR A 100 6.24 2.38 12.10
C THR A 100 6.84 2.47 13.51
N THR A 101 7.95 1.75 13.75
CA THR A 101 8.64 1.80 15.05
C THR A 101 9.30 3.16 15.27
N ALA A 102 9.86 3.77 14.23
CA ALA A 102 10.41 5.13 14.29
C ALA A 102 9.32 6.14 14.68
N LEU A 103 8.14 6.08 14.05
CA LEU A 103 7.00 6.92 14.39
C LEU A 103 6.57 6.75 15.86
N ILE A 104 6.44 5.50 16.33
CA ILE A 104 6.07 5.23 17.73
C ILE A 104 7.09 5.82 18.70
N ARG A 105 8.38 5.68 18.41
CA ARG A 105 9.46 6.24 19.23
C ARG A 105 9.41 7.78 19.26
N GLU A 106 9.14 8.40 18.11
CA GLU A 106 8.99 9.86 18.02
C GLU A 106 7.78 10.35 18.82
N ILE A 107 6.60 9.75 18.62
CA ILE A 107 5.38 10.09 19.38
C ILE A 107 5.63 9.98 20.89
N ARG A 108 6.31 8.91 21.33
CA ARG A 108 6.64 8.68 22.74
C ARG A 108 7.59 9.76 23.30
N ALA A 109 8.45 10.34 22.46
CA ALA A 109 9.40 11.36 22.88
C ALA A 109 8.79 12.77 22.95
N LEU A 110 7.61 12.99 22.35
CA LEU A 110 6.93 14.29 22.38
C LEU A 110 6.48 14.64 23.80
N PRO A 111 6.61 15.91 24.23
CA PRO A 111 6.13 16.35 25.53
C PRO A 111 4.60 16.35 25.58
N LEU A 112 4.04 15.97 26.73
CA LEU A 112 2.63 16.14 27.02
C LEU A 112 2.36 17.61 27.39
N LEU A 113 1.74 18.36 26.48
CA LEU A 113 1.42 19.77 26.69
C LEU A 113 0.08 19.93 27.43
N ALA A 114 0.00 20.91 28.34
CA ALA A 114 -1.24 21.22 29.04
C ALA A 114 -2.28 21.84 28.08
N ARG A 115 -3.55 21.43 28.21
CA ARG A 115 -4.67 22.02 27.47
C ARG A 115 -5.01 23.40 28.05
N LYS A 116 -5.29 24.37 27.19
CA LYS A 116 -5.77 25.70 27.56
C LYS A 116 -7.15 25.94 26.95
N ASP A 117 -8.12 26.32 27.79
CA ASP A 117 -9.44 26.75 27.32
C ASP A 117 -9.38 28.21 26.86
N HIS A 118 -9.93 28.48 25.68
CA HIS A 118 -9.95 29.77 25.02
C HIS A 118 -11.37 30.32 24.83
N HIS A 119 -12.40 29.58 25.22
CA HIS A 119 -13.77 30.05 25.18
C HIS A 119 -14.02 30.95 26.40
N LYS A 120 -14.13 32.25 26.18
CA LYS A 120 -14.68 33.21 27.15
C LYS A 120 -16.10 33.57 26.77
#